data_AF-A0A3C1DCK2-F1
#
_entry.id   AF-A0A3C1DCK2-F1
#
_cell.length_a   1.000
_cell.length_b   1.000
_cell.length_c   1.000
_cell.angle_alpha   90.00
_cell.angle_beta   90.00
_cell.angle_gamma   90.00
#
_symmetry.space_group_name_H-M   'P 1'
#
loop_
_entity.id
_entity.type
_entity.pdbx_description
1 polymer ?
#
loop_
_entity_poly.entity_id
_entity_poly.type
_entity_poly.pdbx_seq_one_letter_code
_entity_poly.pdbx_strand_id
1 'polypeptide(L)'
;MTDAMVTARMPQSKKDAGNEILRELGYSASRAINELYDSVIETRSWPLSQSEMETVEPSRLAEALSFVDSMARVDASEYASFGYDEAKRRRLIEKGRAAEADFE
;
A
#
# COMPACT_ATOMS: atom_id res chain seq x y z
N MET A 1 10.69 23.82 21.84
CA MET A 1 11.01 22.43 22.23
C MET A 1 12.48 22.21 21.92
N THR A 2 13.21 21.51 22.79
CA THR A 2 14.65 21.28 22.60
C THR A 2 14.84 20.00 21.80
N ASP A 3 15.57 20.08 20.68
CA ASP A 3 15.88 18.90 19.87
C ASP A 3 16.86 17.99 20.62
N ALA A 4 16.57 16.69 20.65
CA ALA A 4 17.42 15.67 21.25
C ALA A 4 18.07 14.81 20.16
N MET A 5 19.36 14.49 20.33
CA MET A 5 20.10 13.65 19.39
C MET A 5 20.07 12.18 19.84
N VAL A 6 19.64 11.29 18.95
CA VAL A 6 19.70 9.83 19.16
C VAL A 6 20.97 9.29 18.52
N THR A 7 21.84 8.67 19.31
CA THR A 7 23.09 8.04 18.84
C THR A 7 23.11 6.56 19.19
N ALA A 8 23.46 5.71 18.21
CA ALA A 8 23.52 4.26 18.38
C ALA A 8 24.74 3.67 17.66
N ARG A 9 25.34 2.63 18.24
CA ARG A 9 26.46 1.90 17.64
C ARG A 9 25.94 0.73 16.81
N MET A 10 26.46 0.57 15.60
CA MET A 10 26.18 -0.58 14.74
C MET A 10 27.36 -0.86 13.78
N PRO A 11 27.44 -2.06 13.18
CA PRO A 11 28.41 -2.35 12.14
C PRO A 11 28.28 -1.40 10.95
N GLN A 12 29.42 -0.99 10.38
CA GLN A 12 29.45 -0.06 9.25
C GLN A 12 28.71 -0.64 8.03
N SER A 13 28.90 -1.93 7.74
CA SER A 13 28.18 -2.62 6.66
C SER A 13 26.66 -2.57 6.81
N LYS A 14 26.14 -2.65 8.05
CA LYS A 14 24.70 -2.54 8.33
C LYS A 14 24.20 -1.13 8.09
N LYS A 15 24.97 -0.11 8.48
CA LYS A 15 24.64 1.30 8.26
C LYS A 15 24.57 1.62 6.76
N ASP A 16 25.54 1.15 5.99
CA ASP A 16 25.61 1.45 4.55
C ASP A 16 24.48 0.77 3.79
N ALA A 17 24.24 -0.51 4.04
CA ALA A 17 23.11 -1.24 3.45
C ALA A 17 21.74 -0.62 3.83
N GLY A 18 21.57 -0.24 5.10
CA GLY A 18 20.34 0.40 5.57
C GLY A 18 20.11 1.77 4.93
N ASN A 19 21.17 2.58 4.78
CA ASN A 19 21.08 3.89 4.15
C ASN A 19 20.77 3.81 2.65
N GLU A 20 21.24 2.76 1.97
CA GLU A 20 20.90 2.50 0.57
C GLU A 20 19.40 2.28 0.42
N ILE A 21 18.86 1.30 1.16
CA ILE A 21 17.45 0.92 1.09
C ILE A 21 16.55 2.10 1.50
N LEU A 22 16.89 2.80 2.60
CA LEU A 22 16.11 3.97 3.03
C LEU A 22 16.09 5.05 1.93
N ARG A 23 17.21 5.27 1.24
CA ARG A 23 17.29 6.25 0.15
C ARG A 23 16.43 5.84 -1.05
N GLU A 24 16.45 4.57 -1.43
CA GLU A 24 15.56 4.02 -2.48
C GLU A 24 14.08 4.24 -2.15
N LEU A 25 13.72 4.10 -0.87
CA LEU A 25 12.36 4.32 -0.38
C LEU A 25 12.00 5.80 -0.16
N GLY A 26 12.94 6.73 -0.36
CA GLY A 26 12.74 8.16 -0.14
C GLY A 26 12.72 8.59 1.34
N TYR A 27 13.27 7.77 2.24
CA TYR A 27 13.38 8.05 3.67
C TYR A 27 14.82 8.37 4.09
N SER A 28 14.95 9.15 5.16
CA SER A 28 16.22 9.35 5.85
C SER A 28 16.26 8.52 7.14
N ALA A 29 17.47 8.22 7.63
CA ALA A 29 17.63 7.52 8.90
C ALA A 29 16.93 8.24 10.07
N SER A 30 17.03 9.56 10.14
CA SER A 30 16.37 10.36 11.18
C SER A 30 14.85 10.27 11.08
N ARG A 31 14.29 10.30 9.86
CA ARG A 31 12.84 10.16 9.66
C ARG A 31 12.35 8.79 10.07
N ALA A 32 13.04 7.73 9.65
CA ALA A 32 12.69 6.36 10.01
C ALA A 32 12.74 6.13 11.53
N ILE A 33 13.74 6.69 12.22
CA ILE A 33 13.84 6.59 13.68
C ILE A 33 12.73 7.37 14.37
N ASN A 34 12.41 8.58 13.91
CA ASN A 34 11.34 9.39 14.50
C ASN A 34 9.97 8.72 14.33
N GLU A 35 9.65 8.24 13.13
CA GLU A 35 8.40 7.51 12.88
C GLU A 35 8.30 6.22 13.72
N LEU A 36 9.43 5.55 13.96
CA LEU A 36 9.47 4.41 14.90
C LEU A 36 9.14 4.84 16.34
N TYR A 37 9.68 5.96 16.82
CA TYR A 37 9.33 6.48 18.15
C TYR A 37 7.85 6.85 18.23
N ASP A 38 7.32 7.53 17.22
CA ASP A 38 5.90 7.92 17.16
C ASP A 38 5.00 6.68 17.25
N SER A 39 5.32 5.63 16.47
CA SER A 39 4.58 4.37 16.49
C SER A 39 4.64 3.68 17.86
N VAL A 40 5.81 3.59 18.48
CA VAL A 40 5.97 2.97 19.81
C VAL A 40 5.24 3.77 20.89
N ILE A 41 5.25 5.10 20.82
CA ILE A 41 4.55 5.97 21.76
C ILE A 41 3.04 5.82 21.63
N GLU A 42 2.52 5.79 20.39
CA GLU A 42 1.10 5.66 20.10
C GLU A 42 0.56 4.28 20.49
N THR A 43 1.21 3.22 20.02
CA THR A 43 0.74 1.84 20.17
C THR A 43 1.13 1.20 21.50
N ARG A 44 2.14 1.77 22.20
CA ARG A 44 2.78 1.18 23.38
C ARG A 44 3.28 -0.24 23.16
N SER A 45 3.58 -0.60 21.91
CA SER A 45 4.10 -1.91 21.52
C SER A 45 5.30 -1.73 20.57
N TRP A 46 6.08 -2.80 20.39
CA TRP A 46 7.23 -2.77 19.49
C TRP A 46 6.79 -3.18 18.07
N PRO A 47 6.84 -2.29 17.06
CA PRO A 47 6.23 -2.55 15.74
C PRO A 47 7.01 -3.58 14.89
N LEU A 48 8.24 -3.91 15.28
CA LEU A 48 9.09 -4.89 14.58
C LEU A 48 9.09 -6.27 15.24
N SER A 49 8.25 -6.51 16.26
CA SER A 49 8.05 -7.86 16.82
C SER A 49 7.12 -8.67 15.91
N GLN A 50 7.48 -8.84 14.65
CA GLN A 50 6.90 -9.90 13.82
C GLN A 50 7.72 -11.19 14.03
N SER A 51 7.76 -11.65 15.29
CA SER A 51 7.92 -13.08 15.59
C SER A 51 6.55 -13.73 15.84
N GLU A 52 5.48 -13.05 15.51
CA GLU A 52 4.17 -13.64 15.29
C GLU A 52 3.72 -13.16 13.90
N MET A 53 4.31 -13.76 12.85
CA MET A 53 3.38 -14.46 11.97
C MET A 53 2.62 -15.39 12.92
N GLU A 54 1.52 -14.90 13.50
CA GLU A 54 0.50 -15.76 14.07
C GLU A 54 0.37 -16.83 12.99
N THR A 55 0.75 -18.07 13.30
CA THR A 55 0.59 -19.16 12.35
C THR A 55 -0.86 -19.13 11.98
N VAL A 56 -1.19 -18.56 10.82
CA VAL A 56 -2.58 -18.32 10.45
C VAL A 56 -3.18 -19.71 10.41
N GLU A 57 -4.06 -20.00 11.36
CA GLU A 57 -4.68 -21.30 11.48
C GLU A 57 -5.18 -21.70 10.08
N PRO A 58 -4.87 -22.91 9.59
CA PRO A 58 -5.19 -23.31 8.21
C PRO A 58 -6.67 -23.09 7.87
N SER A 59 -7.56 -23.17 8.86
CA SER A 59 -8.98 -22.85 8.76
C SER A 59 -9.25 -21.39 8.41
N ARG A 60 -8.57 -20.44 9.07
CA ARG A 60 -8.70 -19.01 8.81
C ARG A 60 -8.15 -18.62 7.45
N LEU A 61 -7.06 -19.27 7.03
CA LEU A 61 -6.53 -19.12 5.68
C LEU A 61 -7.51 -19.65 4.62
N ALA A 62 -8.12 -20.82 4.87
CA ALA A 62 -9.13 -21.39 3.98
C ALA A 62 -10.40 -20.51 3.88
N GLU A 63 -10.84 -19.92 5.00
CA GLU A 63 -11.97 -18.98 5.02
C GLU A 63 -11.65 -17.71 4.22
N ALA A 64 -10.46 -17.13 4.40
CA ALA A 64 -10.02 -15.96 3.66
C ALA A 64 -9.90 -16.23 2.16
N LEU A 65 -9.37 -17.40 1.77
CA LEU A 65 -9.33 -17.83 0.37
C LEU A 65 -10.73 -18.01 -0.20
N SER A 66 -11.63 -18.69 0.52
CA SER A 66 -13.02 -18.85 0.10
C SER A 66 -13.74 -17.51 -0.03
N PHE A 67 -13.44 -16.54 0.82
CA PHE A 67 -13.99 -15.19 0.72
C PHE A 67 -13.51 -14.50 -0.57
N VAL A 68 -12.20 -14.55 -0.86
CA VAL A 68 -11.64 -14.00 -2.10
C VAL A 68 -12.21 -14.67 -3.34
N ASP A 69 -12.35 -16.00 -3.32
CA ASP A 69 -12.94 -16.77 -4.41
C ASP A 69 -14.45 -16.49 -4.58
N SER A 70 -15.15 -16.13 -3.49
CA SER A 70 -16.56 -15.75 -3.54
C SER A 70 -16.80 -14.33 -4.08
N MET A 71 -15.75 -13.50 -4.14
CA MET A 71 -15.87 -12.18 -4.74
C MET A 71 -16.09 -12.34 -6.25
N ALA A 72 -17.20 -11.77 -6.74
CA ALA A 72 -17.45 -11.72 -8.17
C ALA A 72 -16.28 -11.00 -8.85
N ARG A 73 -15.56 -11.72 -9.73
CA ARG A 73 -14.69 -11.08 -10.70
C ARG A 73 -15.58 -10.20 -11.55
N VAL A 74 -15.52 -8.90 -11.32
CA VAL A 74 -15.94 -7.94 -12.32
C VAL A 74 -14.92 -8.12 -13.43
N ASP A 75 -15.30 -8.87 -14.47
CA ASP A 75 -14.55 -8.85 -15.73
C ASP A 75 -14.31 -7.38 -16.02
N ALA A 76 -13.04 -7.04 -16.25
CA ALA A 76 -12.66 -5.72 -16.67
C ALA A 76 -13.58 -5.41 -17.85
N SER A 77 -14.64 -4.62 -17.59
CA SER A 77 -15.60 -4.28 -18.63
C SER A 77 -14.80 -3.72 -19.79
N GLU A 78 -15.32 -3.73 -21.00
CA GLU A 78 -14.63 -3.03 -22.10
C GLU A 78 -14.23 -1.60 -21.72
N TYR A 79 -14.90 -0.99 -20.73
CA TYR A 79 -14.65 0.31 -20.13
C TYR A 79 -13.57 0.38 -19.03
N ALA A 80 -13.05 -0.74 -18.54
CA ALA A 80 -12.13 -0.78 -17.40
C ALA A 80 -10.73 -0.26 -17.74
N SER A 81 -10.33 -0.33 -19.01
CA SER A 81 -9.11 0.29 -19.53
C SER A 81 -9.28 1.75 -19.91
N PHE A 82 -10.50 2.30 -19.81
CA PHE A 82 -10.81 3.66 -20.23
C PHE A 82 -10.89 4.60 -19.02
N GLY A 83 -10.44 5.84 -19.21
CA GLY A 83 -10.73 6.92 -18.26
C GLY A 83 -12.24 7.13 -18.11
N TYR A 84 -12.69 7.63 -16.96
CA TYR A 84 -14.12 7.78 -16.64
C TYR A 84 -14.93 8.49 -17.74
N ASP A 85 -14.37 9.55 -18.33
CA ASP A 85 -15.04 10.32 -19.38
C ASP A 85 -15.18 9.54 -20.70
N GLU A 86 -14.18 8.73 -21.04
CA GLU A 86 -14.21 7.92 -22.26
C GLU A 86 -15.13 6.70 -22.11
N ALA A 87 -15.13 6.08 -20.92
CA ALA A 87 -16.09 5.06 -20.54
C ALA A 87 -17.54 5.57 -20.60
N LYS A 88 -17.78 6.79 -20.09
CA LYS A 88 -19.11 7.42 -20.13
C LYS A 88 -19.56 7.75 -21.55
N ARG A 89 -18.67 8.30 -22.39
CA ARG A 89 -18.96 8.61 -23.80
C ARG A 89 -19.40 7.36 -24.57
N ARG A 90 -18.59 6.30 -24.55
CA ARG A 90 -18.90 5.05 -25.25
C ARG A 90 -20.20 4.42 -24.75
N ARG A 91 -20.44 4.41 -23.43
CA ARG A 91 -21.69 3.92 -22.85
C ARG A 91 -22.92 4.74 -23.31
N LEU A 92 -22.77 6.03 -23.55
CA LEU A 92 -23.87 6.87 -24.07
C LEU A 92 -24.13 6.59 -25.55
N ILE A 93 -23.08 6.40 -26.34
CA ILE A 93 -23.17 6.04 -27.75
C ILE A 93 -23.81 4.65 -27.93
N GLU A 94 -23.33 3.64 -27.19
CA GLU A 94 -23.86 2.26 -27.24
C GLU A 94 -25.36 2.21 -26.86
N LYS A 95 -25.78 3.05 -25.91
CA LYS A 95 -27.20 3.15 -25.51
C LYS A 95 -28.04 4.01 -26.44
N GLY A 96 -27.48 4.52 -27.54
CA GLY A 96 -28.15 5.40 -28.50
C GLY A 96 -28.58 6.74 -27.91
N ARG A 97 -27.91 7.20 -26.84
CA ARG A 97 -28.22 8.44 -26.12
C ARG A 97 -27.36 9.63 -26.52
N ALA A 98 -26.31 9.40 -27.31
CA ALA A 98 -25.45 10.41 -27.91
C ALA A 98 -24.84 9.85 -29.21
N ALA A 99 -24.47 10.71 -30.15
CA ALA A 99 -23.72 10.35 -31.34
C ALA A 99 -22.21 10.61 -31.14
N GLU A 100 -21.35 9.95 -31.92
CA GLU A 100 -19.90 10.17 -31.85
C GLU A 100 -19.52 11.63 -32.18
N ALA A 101 -20.30 12.28 -33.05
CA ALA A 101 -20.17 13.69 -33.42
C ALA A 101 -20.52 14.69 -32.29
N ASP A 102 -21.16 14.25 -31.20
CA ASP A 102 -21.51 15.13 -30.08
C ASP A 102 -20.32 15.40 -29.14
N PHE A 103 -19.19 14.72 -29.36
CA PHE A 103 -18.00 14.78 -28.49
C PHE A 103 -16.72 15.20 -29.23
N GLU A 104 -16.84 15.74 -30.44
CA GLU A 104 -15.78 16.37 -31.26
C GLU A 104 -15.75 17.89 -31.03
#